data_AF-A0A936A6A3-F1
#
_entry.id   AF-A0A936A6A3-F1
#
_cell.length_a   1.000
_cell.length_b   1.000
_cell.length_c   1.000
_cell.angle_alpha   90.00
_cell.angle_beta   90.00
_cell.angle_gamma   90.00
#
_symmetry.space_group_name_H-M   'P 1'
#
loop_
_entity.id
_entity.type
_entity.pdbx_description
1 polymer ?
#
loop_
_entity_poly.entity_id
_entity_poly.type
_entity_poly.pdbx_seq_one_letter_code
_entity_poly.pdbx_strand_id
1 'polypeptide(L)'
;MRVLGISCMLALFAPVVLAQQSVADVAAHKHLGVATCASSVCHGQTKTPKDAKVQMNEFALWQEFDPHAKSYDVLLNADSKAIARKLGIGPAEEAKICLDCHTDNTPAEKRGEQFQIDDGVGCEACHGGAENWIASHTKASHADNLEAGLFPTEDPVKRAELCQSCHAGTRDRMITHKIMGAGHPRLSFELDTFTWLHPHYTVDADYEERKGRFDGVRDWGIGQGQAAVNLLDILTDRKVGWHGIFPELVLFDCHACHRPMSGKQWGPRQGTGLGPGVVRLNDSNLVMFRHVLAAVDGAAAKRAG
;
A
#
# COMPACT_ATOMS: atom_id res chain seq x y z
N MET A 1 -32.96 25.59 -41.32
CA MET A 1 -33.46 24.42 -40.57
C MET A 1 -32.28 23.76 -39.87
N ARG A 2 -32.36 23.68 -38.54
CA ARG A 2 -31.40 23.03 -37.64
C ARG A 2 -31.32 21.53 -37.94
N VAL A 3 -30.11 20.95 -37.88
CA VAL A 3 -29.83 19.77 -37.04
C VAL A 3 -28.37 19.87 -36.58
N LEU A 4 -28.20 20.15 -35.28
CA LEU A 4 -27.01 19.83 -34.50
C LEU A 4 -26.92 18.31 -34.28
N GLY A 5 -25.71 17.79 -34.16
CA GLY A 5 -25.42 16.46 -33.61
C GLY A 5 -23.92 16.20 -33.70
N ILE A 6 -23.11 16.84 -32.84
CA ILE A 6 -22.54 16.24 -31.62
C ILE A 6 -22.01 14.83 -31.89
N SER A 7 -20.76 14.75 -32.38
CA SER A 7 -19.89 13.59 -32.16
C SER A 7 -18.81 14.00 -31.17
N CYS A 8 -19.19 14.03 -29.89
CA CYS A 8 -18.27 14.11 -28.75
C CYS A 8 -18.55 12.89 -27.87
N MET A 9 -18.01 11.74 -28.28
CA MET A 9 -17.97 10.52 -27.45
C MET A 9 -16.63 9.83 -27.69
N LEU A 10 -15.57 10.46 -27.19
CA LEU A 10 -14.24 9.87 -27.01
C LEU A 10 -13.67 10.40 -25.71
N ALA A 11 -14.26 10.01 -24.58
CA ALA A 11 -13.73 10.33 -23.26
C ALA A 11 -14.17 9.29 -22.20
N LEU A 12 -13.95 7.99 -22.46
CA LEU A 12 -14.04 6.96 -21.42
C LEU A 12 -13.05 5.82 -21.71
N PHE A 13 -11.77 6.16 -21.82
CA PHE A 13 -10.67 5.21 -21.64
C PHE A 13 -9.54 5.93 -20.91
N ALA A 14 -9.69 6.12 -19.61
CA ALA A 14 -8.57 6.28 -18.71
C ALA A 14 -8.56 5.07 -17.76
N PRO A 15 -7.96 3.92 -18.14
CA PRO A 15 -7.65 2.90 -17.17
C PRO A 15 -6.28 3.19 -16.55
N VAL A 16 -6.27 3.27 -15.22
CA VAL A 16 -5.23 2.68 -14.36
C VAL A 16 -3.84 3.35 -14.40
N VAL A 17 -3.73 4.50 -13.73
CA VAL A 17 -2.43 5.05 -13.21
C VAL A 17 -2.64 5.50 -11.76
N LEU A 18 -3.25 4.64 -10.93
CA LEU A 18 -3.72 5.06 -9.61
C LEU A 18 -2.72 4.75 -8.48
N ALA A 19 -2.19 3.52 -8.40
CA ALA A 19 -1.31 3.14 -7.29
C ALA A 19 0.02 3.91 -7.22
N GLN A 20 0.62 4.26 -8.37
CA GLN A 20 1.86 5.07 -8.41
C GLN A 20 1.65 6.50 -7.94
N GLN A 21 0.42 7.01 -8.03
CA GLN A 21 0.13 8.38 -7.66
C GLN A 21 0.29 8.59 -6.14
N SER A 22 -0.22 7.66 -5.33
CA SER A 22 -0.18 7.79 -3.87
C SER A 22 1.24 7.79 -3.27
N VAL A 23 2.16 6.95 -3.79
CA VAL A 23 3.57 6.98 -3.37
C VAL A 23 4.25 8.30 -3.76
N ALA A 24 3.96 8.81 -4.96
CA ALA A 24 4.50 10.09 -5.41
C ALA A 24 3.93 11.28 -4.61
N ASP A 25 2.64 11.23 -4.26
CA ASP A 25 1.96 12.23 -3.44
C ASP A 25 2.59 12.29 -2.03
N VAL A 26 2.83 11.13 -1.39
CA VAL A 26 3.53 11.05 -0.09
C VAL A 26 4.93 11.65 -0.17
N ALA A 27 5.69 11.29 -1.21
CA ALA A 27 7.06 11.76 -1.42
C ALA A 27 7.17 13.15 -2.07
N ALA A 28 6.05 13.88 -2.22
CA ALA A 28 6.02 15.14 -2.96
C ALA A 28 6.84 16.24 -2.26
N HIS A 29 6.76 16.30 -0.94
CA HIS A 29 7.36 17.33 -0.10
C HIS A 29 8.53 16.80 0.73
N LYS A 30 9.26 17.69 1.42
CA LYS A 30 10.36 17.26 2.30
C LYS A 30 9.79 16.57 3.54
N HIS A 31 10.41 15.45 3.91
CA HIS A 31 10.13 14.68 5.11
C HIS A 31 11.07 15.14 6.21
N LEU A 32 10.54 15.62 7.33
CA LEU A 32 11.31 16.31 8.36
C LEU A 32 11.88 15.37 9.43
N GLY A 33 11.33 14.16 9.57
CA GLY A 33 11.72 13.15 10.55
C GLY A 33 10.73 13.01 11.70
N VAL A 34 10.57 11.79 12.23
CA VAL A 34 9.58 11.44 13.27
C VAL A 34 9.77 12.25 14.56
N ALA A 35 10.99 12.69 14.86
CA ALA A 35 11.30 13.53 16.02
C ALA A 35 10.51 14.85 16.02
N THR A 36 10.16 15.38 14.84
CA THR A 36 9.33 16.59 14.72
C THR A 36 7.90 16.39 15.20
N CYS A 37 7.41 15.15 15.21
CA CYS A 37 6.08 14.77 15.68
C CYS A 37 6.07 14.42 17.18
N ALA A 38 7.23 14.05 17.74
CA ALA A 38 7.39 13.35 19.01
C ALA A 38 7.30 14.21 20.28
N SER A 39 7.09 15.53 20.16
CA SER A 39 7.04 16.39 21.34
C SER A 39 5.76 16.16 22.16
N SER A 40 5.81 16.46 23.47
CA SER A 40 4.64 16.33 24.37
C SER A 40 3.52 17.34 24.09
N VAL A 41 3.71 18.31 23.21
CA VAL A 41 2.65 19.21 22.74
C VAL A 41 2.06 18.77 21.40
N CYS A 42 2.67 17.75 20.77
CA CYS A 42 2.25 17.12 19.53
C CYS A 42 1.82 15.66 19.82
N HIS A 43 2.43 14.66 19.18
CA HIS A 43 2.03 13.25 19.24
C HIS A 43 2.82 12.42 20.26
N GLY A 44 3.59 13.07 21.15
CA GLY A 44 4.43 12.42 22.16
C GLY A 44 3.92 12.53 23.60
N GLN A 45 2.62 12.74 23.81
CA GLN A 45 2.04 12.73 25.15
C GLN A 45 2.04 11.32 25.74
N THR A 46 2.14 11.22 27.06
CA THR A 46 2.06 9.93 27.76
C THR A 46 0.62 9.47 27.97
N LYS A 47 -0.35 10.38 27.86
CA LYS A 47 -1.79 10.12 27.99
C LYS A 47 -2.58 11.05 27.09
N THR A 48 -3.66 10.54 26.50
CA THR A 48 -4.62 11.32 25.72
C THR A 48 -5.43 12.27 26.62
N PRO A 49 -5.41 13.59 26.40
CA PRO A 49 -6.32 14.53 27.04
C PRO A 49 -7.78 14.26 26.70
N LYS A 50 -8.72 14.62 27.58
CA LYS A 50 -10.16 14.36 27.36
C LYS A 50 -10.76 15.12 26.18
N ASP A 51 -10.20 16.27 25.86
CA ASP A 51 -10.63 17.20 24.82
C ASP A 51 -9.75 17.13 23.56
N ALA A 52 -8.85 16.15 23.48
CA ALA A 52 -8.02 15.94 22.31
C ALA A 52 -8.82 15.36 21.14
N LYS A 53 -8.57 15.87 19.93
CA LYS A 53 -9.18 15.39 18.67
C LYS A 53 -8.50 14.14 18.11
N VAL A 54 -7.34 13.80 18.64
CA VAL A 54 -6.51 12.65 18.29
C VAL A 54 -5.92 12.07 19.57
N GLN A 55 -5.25 10.92 19.53
CA GLN A 55 -4.78 10.25 20.74
C GLN A 55 -3.63 11.00 21.42
N MET A 56 -2.90 11.84 20.68
CA MET A 56 -1.75 12.66 21.15
C MET A 56 -0.55 11.86 21.66
N ASN A 57 -0.60 10.53 21.64
CA ASN A 57 0.46 9.61 22.06
C ASN A 57 0.88 8.66 20.93
N GLU A 58 0.53 8.98 19.69
CA GLU A 58 0.76 8.14 18.51
C GLU A 58 2.24 7.82 18.31
N PHE A 59 3.15 8.75 18.63
CA PHE A 59 4.59 8.50 18.55
C PHE A 59 5.03 7.36 19.46
N ALA A 60 4.54 7.33 20.69
CA ALA A 60 4.87 6.27 21.64
C ALA A 60 4.27 4.92 21.20
N LEU A 61 3.04 4.92 20.67
CA LEU A 61 2.42 3.71 20.15
C LEU A 61 3.19 3.15 18.95
N TRP A 62 3.59 4.02 18.02
CA TRP A 62 4.42 3.65 16.87
C TRP A 62 5.76 3.08 17.31
N GLN A 63 6.51 3.80 18.15
CA GLN A 63 7.86 3.41 18.56
C GLN A 63 7.91 2.08 19.33
N GLU A 64 6.90 1.82 20.18
CA GLU A 64 6.89 0.67 21.08
C GLU A 64 6.18 -0.56 20.51
N PHE A 65 5.10 -0.37 19.73
CA PHE A 65 4.20 -1.46 19.37
C PHE A 65 3.97 -1.64 17.87
N ASP A 66 4.38 -0.70 17.03
CA ASP A 66 4.20 -0.80 15.58
C ASP A 66 5.44 -1.44 14.92
N PRO A 67 5.30 -2.57 14.19
CA PRO A 67 6.39 -3.17 13.42
C PRO A 67 7.04 -2.21 12.40
N HIS A 68 6.32 -1.19 11.93
CA HIS A 68 6.87 -0.18 11.02
C HIS A 68 8.09 0.55 11.61
N ALA A 69 8.07 0.86 12.91
CA ALA A 69 9.18 1.51 13.61
C ALA A 69 10.43 0.62 13.74
N LYS A 70 10.30 -0.70 13.52
CA LYS A 70 11.39 -1.69 13.60
C LYS A 70 11.77 -2.25 12.23
N SER A 71 11.18 -1.72 11.16
CA SER A 71 11.31 -2.29 9.83
C SER A 71 12.74 -2.15 9.27
N TYR A 72 13.48 -1.09 9.62
CA TYR A 72 14.89 -0.93 9.26
C TYR A 72 15.78 -1.99 9.93
N ASP A 73 15.56 -2.28 11.23
CA ASP A 73 16.34 -3.28 11.97
C ASP A 73 16.28 -4.68 11.33
N VAL A 74 15.17 -5.00 10.65
CA VAL A 74 15.03 -6.26 9.89
C VAL A 74 16.11 -6.37 8.82
N LEU A 75 16.53 -5.26 8.19
CA LEU A 75 17.56 -5.26 7.16
C LEU A 75 18.95 -5.63 7.72
N LEU A 76 19.18 -5.39 9.00
CA LEU A 76 20.46 -5.64 9.67
C LEU A 76 20.64 -7.09 10.12
N ASN A 77 19.58 -7.91 10.09
CA ASN A 77 19.61 -9.28 10.59
C ASN A 77 20.33 -10.25 9.62
N ALA A 78 20.57 -11.48 10.09
CA ALA A 78 21.30 -12.50 9.32
C ALA A 78 20.57 -12.93 8.03
N ASP A 79 19.23 -12.98 8.06
CA ASP A 79 18.39 -13.40 6.94
C ASP A 79 18.42 -12.36 5.82
N SER A 80 18.21 -11.09 6.13
CA SER A 80 18.28 -9.97 5.19
C SER A 80 19.66 -9.87 4.55
N LYS A 81 20.74 -10.00 5.35
CA LYS A 81 22.11 -10.07 4.82
C LYS A 81 22.31 -11.28 3.88
N ALA A 82 21.70 -12.42 4.17
CA ALA A 82 21.75 -13.59 3.30
C ALA A 82 20.98 -13.38 1.98
N ILE A 83 19.81 -12.75 2.04
CA ILE A 83 19.02 -12.36 0.88
C ILE A 83 19.84 -11.42 -0.01
N ALA A 84 20.39 -10.34 0.55
CA ALA A 84 21.19 -9.35 -0.17
C ALA A 84 22.42 -9.98 -0.86
N ARG A 85 23.13 -10.90 -0.16
CA ARG A 85 24.25 -11.65 -0.73
C ARG A 85 23.84 -12.52 -1.93
N LYS A 86 22.72 -13.24 -1.84
CA LYS A 86 22.21 -14.07 -2.95
C LYS A 86 21.77 -13.23 -4.14
N LEU A 87 21.27 -12.03 -3.88
CA LEU A 87 20.86 -11.08 -4.93
C LEU A 87 22.03 -10.31 -5.54
N GLY A 88 23.16 -10.19 -4.83
CA GLY A 88 24.35 -9.47 -5.28
C GLY A 88 24.17 -7.95 -5.25
N ILE A 89 23.38 -7.43 -4.30
CA ILE A 89 22.95 -6.01 -4.26
C ILE A 89 23.65 -5.16 -3.20
N GLY A 90 24.72 -5.67 -2.58
CA GLY A 90 25.38 -5.02 -1.45
C GLY A 90 24.64 -5.25 -0.12
N PRO A 91 24.93 -4.44 0.92
CA PRO A 91 24.21 -4.47 2.20
C PRO A 91 22.71 -4.19 2.02
N ALA A 92 21.85 -4.89 2.77
CA ALA A 92 20.40 -4.76 2.62
C ALA A 92 19.92 -3.37 3.06
N GLU A 93 20.54 -2.82 4.10
CA GLU A 93 20.31 -1.51 4.70
C GLU A 93 20.79 -0.32 3.83
N GLU A 94 21.47 -0.59 2.72
CA GLU A 94 21.88 0.41 1.72
C GLU A 94 21.16 0.21 0.38
N ALA A 95 20.61 -0.98 0.14
CA ALA A 95 20.01 -1.33 -1.13
C ALA A 95 18.63 -0.68 -1.26
N LYS A 96 18.47 0.22 -2.25
CA LYS A 96 17.21 0.92 -2.55
C LYS A 96 15.99 -0.02 -2.57
N ILE A 97 16.13 -1.19 -3.20
CA ILE A 97 15.03 -2.17 -3.32
C ILE A 97 14.52 -2.69 -1.96
N CYS A 98 15.38 -2.72 -0.94
CA CYS A 98 15.01 -3.08 0.42
C CYS A 98 14.46 -1.86 1.17
N LEU A 99 15.15 -0.72 1.04
CA LEU A 99 14.77 0.52 1.69
C LEU A 99 13.39 1.04 1.25
N ASP A 100 12.99 0.83 -0.01
CA ASP A 100 11.68 1.25 -0.54
C ASP A 100 10.49 0.76 0.30
N CYS A 101 10.64 -0.36 1.03
CA CYS A 101 9.57 -0.94 1.88
C CYS A 101 9.91 -0.96 3.37
N HIS A 102 11.18 -0.82 3.76
CA HIS A 102 11.65 -0.95 5.14
C HIS A 102 12.06 0.38 5.78
N THR A 103 11.87 1.50 5.08
CA THR A 103 12.05 2.85 5.62
C THR A 103 11.19 3.85 4.84
N ASP A 104 11.08 5.06 5.38
CA ASP A 104 10.76 6.26 4.59
C ASP A 104 11.88 6.58 3.57
N ASN A 105 11.89 5.90 2.41
CA ASN A 105 12.99 6.02 1.44
C ASN A 105 12.88 7.26 0.52
N THR A 106 12.68 8.45 1.08
CA THR A 106 12.66 9.70 0.30
C THR A 106 14.08 10.11 -0.15
N PRO A 107 14.27 10.79 -1.30
CA PRO A 107 15.60 11.26 -1.74
C PRO A 107 16.30 12.17 -0.72
N ALA A 108 17.64 12.19 -0.70
CA ALA A 108 18.41 12.91 0.31
C ALA A 108 18.10 14.42 0.35
N GLU A 109 17.85 15.03 -0.81
CA GLU A 109 17.46 16.44 -0.95
C GLU A 109 16.07 16.75 -0.38
N LYS A 110 15.24 15.72 -0.15
CA LYS A 110 13.91 15.81 0.48
C LYS A 110 13.91 15.31 1.92
N ARG A 111 15.07 15.16 2.55
CA ARG A 111 15.19 14.84 3.98
C ARG A 111 15.48 16.12 4.78
N GLY A 112 14.71 16.35 5.83
CA GLY A 112 14.91 17.44 6.78
C GLY A 112 16.04 17.15 7.76
N GLU A 113 16.39 18.14 8.57
CA GLU A 113 17.53 18.07 9.49
C GLU A 113 17.39 16.97 10.55
N GLN A 114 16.15 16.68 10.98
CA GLN A 114 15.87 15.65 12.00
C GLN A 114 15.52 14.28 11.39
N PHE A 115 15.54 14.15 10.07
CA PHE A 115 15.22 12.90 9.39
C PHE A 115 16.29 11.84 9.65
N GLN A 116 15.88 10.65 10.07
CA GLN A 116 16.76 9.48 10.15
C GLN A 116 16.17 8.33 9.31
N ILE A 117 17.02 7.69 8.51
CA ILE A 117 16.61 6.55 7.68
C ILE A 117 16.42 5.26 8.50
N ASP A 118 17.05 5.20 9.68
CA ASP A 118 16.96 4.05 10.57
C ASP A 118 15.75 4.11 11.52
N ASP A 119 14.94 5.18 11.47
CA ASP A 119 13.62 5.23 12.09
C ASP A 119 12.64 4.21 11.50
N GLY A 120 12.96 3.62 10.33
CA GLY A 120 12.08 2.71 9.61
C GLY A 120 10.94 3.44 8.89
N VAL A 121 9.78 2.81 8.81
CA VAL A 121 8.59 3.40 8.18
C VAL A 121 7.97 4.35 9.20
N GLY A 122 8.35 5.62 9.11
CA GLY A 122 7.92 6.69 10.03
C GLY A 122 6.57 7.32 9.67
N CYS A 123 6.18 8.33 10.45
CA CYS A 123 4.89 9.01 10.31
C CYS A 123 4.64 9.54 8.88
N GLU A 124 5.66 10.17 8.29
CA GLU A 124 5.58 10.84 6.99
C GLU A 124 5.55 9.86 5.81
N ALA A 125 5.93 8.59 6.01
CA ALA A 125 5.75 7.54 4.99
C ALA A 125 4.28 7.19 4.75
N CYS A 126 3.40 7.50 5.72
CA CYS A 126 1.95 7.35 5.61
C CYS A 126 1.25 8.71 5.43
N HIS A 127 1.70 9.74 6.15
CA HIS A 127 1.05 11.05 6.20
C HIS A 127 1.62 12.07 5.20
N GLY A 128 2.64 11.72 4.41
CA GLY A 128 3.32 12.62 3.49
C GLY A 128 4.33 13.54 4.18
N GLY A 129 5.30 14.05 3.41
CA GLY A 129 6.32 14.97 3.91
C GLY A 129 5.73 16.24 4.55
N ALA A 130 6.14 16.55 5.78
CA ALA A 130 5.47 17.52 6.64
C ALA A 130 5.87 18.98 6.44
N GLU A 131 6.80 19.27 5.52
CA GLU A 131 7.36 20.60 5.24
C GLU A 131 6.32 21.73 5.20
N ASN A 132 5.18 21.47 4.55
CA ASN A 132 4.18 22.49 4.25
C ASN A 132 3.02 22.53 5.25
N TRP A 133 2.84 21.50 6.08
CA TRP A 133 1.70 21.42 6.99
C TRP A 133 2.08 21.36 8.47
N ILE A 134 3.31 20.99 8.85
CA ILE A 134 3.67 20.83 10.26
C ILE A 134 3.52 22.13 11.07
N ALA A 135 3.86 23.27 10.48
CA ALA A 135 3.85 24.56 11.17
C ALA A 135 2.44 25.09 11.45
N SER A 136 1.49 24.79 10.57
CA SER A 136 0.08 25.17 10.70
C SER A 136 -0.78 24.06 11.31
N HIS A 137 -0.23 22.84 11.47
CA HIS A 137 -0.96 21.61 11.72
C HIS A 137 -2.04 21.70 12.80
N THR A 138 -1.70 22.27 13.96
CA THR A 138 -2.60 22.35 15.13
C THR A 138 -3.66 23.44 15.01
N LYS A 139 -3.53 24.36 14.06
CA LYS A 139 -4.41 25.53 13.87
C LYS A 139 -5.24 25.42 12.58
N ALA A 140 -4.73 24.71 11.59
CA ALA A 140 -5.36 24.46 10.31
C ALA A 140 -6.54 23.49 10.45
N SER A 141 -7.53 23.60 9.55
CA SER A 141 -8.54 22.55 9.42
C SER A 141 -7.93 21.29 8.78
N HIS A 142 -8.65 20.17 8.85
CA HIS A 142 -8.21 18.95 8.15
C HIS A 142 -8.08 19.18 6.64
N ALA A 143 -9.04 19.88 6.03
CA ALA A 143 -9.01 20.22 4.61
C ALA A 143 -7.79 21.09 4.25
N ASP A 144 -7.48 22.11 5.05
CA ASP A 144 -6.30 22.96 4.81
C ASP A 144 -4.98 22.16 4.91
N ASN A 145 -4.91 21.19 5.84
CA ASN A 145 -3.76 20.29 5.94
C ASN A 145 -3.61 19.40 4.69
N LEU A 146 -4.72 18.87 4.16
CA LEU A 146 -4.71 18.09 2.92
C LEU A 146 -4.25 18.93 1.72
N GLU A 147 -4.74 20.17 1.61
CA GLU A 147 -4.30 21.11 0.57
C GLU A 147 -2.81 21.46 0.69
N ALA A 148 -2.29 21.49 1.91
CA ALA A 148 -0.86 21.68 2.20
C ALA A 148 -0.01 20.41 2.03
N GLY A 149 -0.59 19.28 1.62
CA GLY A 149 0.14 18.05 1.28
C GLY A 149 0.14 16.97 2.37
N LEU A 150 -0.70 17.08 3.40
CA LEU A 150 -1.01 15.93 4.26
C LEU A 150 -1.68 14.86 3.41
N PHE A 151 -1.18 13.63 3.46
CA PHE A 151 -1.75 12.52 2.69
C PHE A 151 -3.07 12.05 3.31
N PRO A 152 -4.15 11.88 2.51
CA PRO A 152 -5.49 11.54 3.00
C PRO A 152 -5.60 10.05 3.35
N THR A 153 -4.93 9.62 4.42
CA THR A 153 -4.97 8.23 4.92
C THR A 153 -6.37 7.74 5.30
N GLU A 154 -7.33 8.63 5.49
CA GLU A 154 -8.74 8.30 5.72
C GLU A 154 -9.49 7.87 4.45
N ASP A 155 -9.01 8.25 3.26
CA ASP A 155 -9.61 7.79 2.00
C ASP A 155 -9.17 6.34 1.74
N PRO A 156 -10.11 5.37 1.75
CA PRO A 156 -9.76 3.96 1.60
C PRO A 156 -9.13 3.63 0.24
N VAL A 157 -9.39 4.40 -0.81
CA VAL A 157 -8.76 4.22 -2.12
C VAL A 157 -7.28 4.61 -2.03
N LYS A 158 -7.00 5.82 -1.54
CA LYS A 158 -5.64 6.34 -1.38
C LYS A 158 -4.83 5.52 -0.38
N ARG A 159 -5.44 5.10 0.73
CA ARG A 159 -4.81 4.22 1.71
C ARG A 159 -4.48 2.86 1.10
N ALA A 160 -5.39 2.21 0.37
CA ALA A 160 -5.09 0.94 -0.30
C ALA A 160 -3.94 1.07 -1.31
N GLU A 161 -3.93 2.13 -2.11
CA GLU A 161 -2.86 2.41 -3.07
C GLU A 161 -1.49 2.54 -2.40
N LEU A 162 -1.41 3.29 -1.31
CA LEU A 162 -0.17 3.48 -0.56
C LEU A 162 0.28 2.19 0.13
N CYS A 163 -0.58 1.56 0.93
CA CYS A 163 -0.23 0.39 1.72
C CYS A 163 0.15 -0.81 0.82
N GLN A 164 -0.58 -1.02 -0.28
CA GLN A 164 -0.28 -2.13 -1.18
C GLN A 164 1.07 -1.96 -1.91
N SER A 165 1.57 -0.72 -2.05
CA SER A 165 2.88 -0.47 -2.67
C SER A 165 4.02 -1.22 -1.97
N CYS A 166 3.89 -1.45 -0.66
CA CYS A 166 4.83 -2.24 0.14
C CYS A 166 4.28 -3.64 0.49
N HIS A 167 2.99 -3.77 0.84
CA HIS A 167 2.42 -5.01 1.37
C HIS A 167 1.89 -6.00 0.32
N ALA A 168 1.77 -5.57 -0.94
CA ALA A 168 1.50 -6.44 -2.09
C ALA A 168 2.59 -6.31 -3.16
N GLY A 169 3.26 -5.15 -3.21
CA GLY A 169 4.20 -4.77 -4.25
C GLY A 169 3.47 -4.18 -5.46
N THR A 170 3.93 -3.02 -5.90
CA THR A 170 3.54 -2.38 -7.18
C THR A 170 4.63 -2.56 -8.22
N ARG A 171 4.41 -2.09 -9.46
CA ARG A 171 5.39 -2.18 -10.55
C ARG A 171 6.81 -1.73 -10.16
N ASP A 172 6.92 -0.65 -9.39
CA ASP A 172 8.17 -0.06 -8.94
C ASP A 172 8.72 -0.66 -7.63
N ARG A 173 7.92 -1.43 -6.90
CA ARG A 173 8.26 -2.02 -5.59
C ARG A 173 7.95 -3.52 -5.52
N MET A 174 8.06 -4.20 -6.66
CA MET A 174 7.67 -5.61 -6.77
C MET A 174 8.67 -6.53 -6.06
N ILE A 175 8.18 -7.32 -5.12
CA ILE A 175 8.92 -8.48 -4.62
C ILE A 175 8.81 -9.60 -5.65
N THR A 176 9.74 -9.62 -6.60
CA THR A 176 9.84 -10.64 -7.67
C THR A 176 10.08 -12.04 -7.10
N HIS A 177 9.85 -13.07 -7.92
CA HIS A 177 10.12 -14.45 -7.52
C HIS A 177 11.61 -14.69 -7.30
N LYS A 178 12.49 -13.91 -7.95
CA LYS A 178 13.93 -13.90 -7.65
C LYS A 178 14.21 -13.45 -6.21
N ILE A 179 13.54 -12.39 -5.74
CA ILE A 179 13.70 -11.87 -4.37
C ILE A 179 13.12 -12.88 -3.36
N MET A 180 11.96 -13.47 -3.65
CA MET A 180 11.41 -14.55 -2.82
C MET A 180 12.32 -15.78 -2.79
N GLY A 181 12.87 -16.19 -3.94
CA GLY A 181 13.83 -17.29 -4.05
C GLY A 181 15.15 -17.03 -3.31
N ALA A 182 15.53 -15.77 -3.09
CA ALA A 182 16.65 -15.41 -2.23
C ALA A 182 16.31 -15.56 -0.74
N GLY A 183 15.04 -15.61 -0.36
CA GLY A 183 14.58 -15.87 1.01
C GLY A 183 13.59 -14.84 1.55
N HIS A 184 13.20 -13.83 0.77
CA HIS A 184 12.20 -12.86 1.22
C HIS A 184 10.83 -13.55 1.36
N PRO A 185 10.08 -13.30 2.45
CA PRO A 185 8.75 -13.89 2.63
C PRO A 185 7.77 -13.42 1.55
N ARG A 186 6.73 -14.23 1.30
CA ARG A 186 5.63 -13.81 0.43
C ARG A 186 4.85 -12.68 1.12
N LEU A 187 4.59 -11.62 0.35
CA LEU A 187 3.74 -10.53 0.78
C LEU A 187 2.25 -10.91 0.77
N SER A 188 1.48 -10.31 1.68
CA SER A 188 0.03 -10.45 1.75
C SER A 188 -0.57 -9.17 2.28
N PHE A 189 -1.70 -8.76 1.70
CA PHE A 189 -2.37 -7.52 2.06
C PHE A 189 -3.89 -7.66 1.94
N GLU A 190 -4.59 -7.12 2.92
CA GLU A 190 -6.03 -6.94 2.91
C GLU A 190 -6.32 -5.63 3.67
N LEU A 191 -6.98 -4.68 3.01
CA LEU A 191 -7.07 -3.29 3.49
C LEU A 191 -7.74 -3.19 4.87
N ASP A 192 -8.88 -3.85 5.09
CA ASP A 192 -9.63 -3.71 6.34
C ASP A 192 -8.86 -4.32 7.51
N THR A 193 -8.34 -5.53 7.34
CA THR A 193 -7.50 -6.20 8.34
C THR A 193 -6.30 -5.33 8.70
N PHE A 194 -5.55 -4.84 7.71
CA PHE A 194 -4.35 -4.03 7.95
C PHE A 194 -4.67 -2.64 8.52
N THR A 195 -5.87 -2.12 8.28
CA THR A 195 -6.36 -0.88 8.92
C THR A 195 -6.44 -1.06 10.45
N TRP A 196 -6.78 -2.25 10.93
CA TRP A 196 -6.96 -2.51 12.37
C TRP A 196 -5.75 -3.11 13.09
N LEU A 197 -4.64 -3.36 12.38
CA LEU A 197 -3.39 -3.80 12.99
C LEU A 197 -2.63 -2.57 13.49
N HIS A 198 -2.34 -2.53 14.80
CA HIS A 198 -1.55 -1.47 15.45
C HIS A 198 -2.08 -0.03 15.20
N PRO A 199 -3.38 0.26 15.39
CA PRO A 199 -3.93 1.57 15.09
C PRO A 199 -3.39 2.64 16.04
N HIS A 200 -2.98 3.77 15.48
CA HIS A 200 -2.62 4.99 16.21
C HIS A 200 -3.68 6.09 16.00
N TYR A 201 -4.95 5.70 15.88
CA TYR A 201 -6.09 6.60 15.73
C TYR A 201 -7.34 5.99 16.37
N THR A 202 -8.34 6.81 16.63
CA THR A 202 -9.65 6.38 17.15
C THR A 202 -10.73 6.84 16.20
N VAL A 203 -11.67 5.95 15.87
CA VAL A 203 -12.86 6.31 15.09
C VAL A 203 -13.99 6.65 16.06
N ASP A 204 -14.14 7.93 16.36
CA ASP A 204 -15.22 8.50 17.15
C ASP A 204 -16.04 9.52 16.34
N ALA A 205 -16.98 10.21 16.97
CA ALA A 205 -17.84 11.17 16.28
C ALA A 205 -17.06 12.35 15.68
N ASP A 206 -16.00 12.82 16.34
CA ASP A 206 -15.15 13.91 15.82
C ASP A 206 -14.31 13.42 14.63
N TYR A 207 -13.81 12.18 14.66
CA TYR A 207 -13.18 11.56 13.51
C TYR A 207 -14.13 11.53 12.32
N GLU A 208 -15.34 11.00 12.48
CA GLU A 208 -16.30 10.86 11.38
C GLU A 208 -16.79 12.20 10.84
N GLU A 209 -16.92 13.22 11.69
CA GLU A 209 -17.25 14.59 11.27
C GLU A 209 -16.16 15.17 10.36
N ARG A 210 -14.89 14.97 10.72
CA ARG A 210 -13.75 15.54 9.97
C ARG A 210 -13.35 14.74 8.73
N LYS A 211 -13.49 13.42 8.79
CA LYS A 211 -12.88 12.46 7.85
C LYS A 211 -13.90 11.56 7.14
N GLY A 212 -15.16 11.65 7.51
CA GLY A 212 -16.23 10.80 7.00
C GLY A 212 -16.34 9.46 7.72
N ARG A 213 -17.45 8.77 7.45
CA ARG A 213 -17.79 7.51 8.12
C ARG A 213 -16.86 6.38 7.73
N PHE A 214 -16.36 5.65 8.73
CA PHE A 214 -15.68 4.38 8.51
C PHE A 214 -16.69 3.28 8.14
N ASP A 215 -16.31 2.38 7.24
CA ASP A 215 -17.13 1.24 6.87
C ASP A 215 -16.23 0.09 6.41
N GLY A 216 -16.03 -0.91 7.29
CA GLY A 216 -15.09 -2.01 7.01
C GLY A 216 -15.49 -2.87 5.82
N VAL A 217 -16.79 -3.02 5.53
CA VAL A 217 -17.25 -3.80 4.35
C VAL A 217 -16.93 -3.05 3.07
N ARG A 218 -17.16 -1.73 3.05
CA ARG A 218 -16.75 -0.86 1.95
C ARG A 218 -15.24 -0.90 1.75
N ASP A 219 -14.47 -0.70 2.81
CA ASP A 219 -13.01 -0.59 2.75
C ASP A 219 -12.39 -1.93 2.32
N TRP A 220 -12.87 -3.06 2.86
CA TRP A 220 -12.52 -4.41 2.38
C TRP A 220 -12.77 -4.55 0.88
N GLY A 221 -13.95 -4.15 0.40
CA GLY A 221 -14.32 -4.23 -1.01
C GLY A 221 -13.46 -3.34 -1.91
N ILE A 222 -13.12 -2.13 -1.46
CA ILE A 222 -12.18 -1.23 -2.13
C ILE A 222 -10.79 -1.86 -2.21
N GLY A 223 -10.32 -2.49 -1.13
CA GLY A 223 -9.06 -3.24 -1.10
C GLY A 223 -9.02 -4.36 -2.14
N GLN A 224 -10.11 -5.13 -2.29
CA GLN A 224 -10.20 -6.15 -3.35
C GLN A 224 -10.08 -5.54 -4.75
N GLY A 225 -10.75 -4.40 -4.98
CA GLY A 225 -10.69 -3.67 -6.25
C GLY A 225 -9.29 -3.13 -6.57
N GLN A 226 -8.64 -2.51 -5.59
CA GLN A 226 -7.28 -1.97 -5.77
C GLN A 226 -6.25 -3.06 -6.02
N ALA A 227 -6.33 -4.19 -5.29
CA ALA A 227 -5.46 -5.34 -5.53
C ALA A 227 -5.69 -5.95 -6.93
N ALA A 228 -6.94 -6.04 -7.38
CA ALA A 228 -7.27 -6.48 -8.74
C ALA A 228 -6.70 -5.54 -9.81
N VAL A 229 -6.82 -4.22 -9.61
CA VAL A 229 -6.23 -3.21 -10.50
C VAL A 229 -4.70 -3.33 -10.52
N ASN A 230 -4.05 -3.45 -9.37
CA ASN A 230 -2.60 -3.60 -9.26
C ASN A 230 -2.10 -4.88 -9.98
N LEU A 231 -2.80 -6.01 -9.83
CA LEU A 231 -2.47 -7.25 -10.53
C LEU A 231 -2.49 -7.06 -12.05
N LEU A 232 -3.55 -6.43 -12.58
CA LEU A 232 -3.69 -6.18 -14.01
C LEU A 232 -2.65 -5.17 -14.51
N ASP A 233 -2.34 -4.16 -13.71
CA ASP A 233 -1.34 -3.14 -13.99
C ASP A 233 0.05 -3.76 -14.17
N ILE A 234 0.45 -4.65 -13.25
CA ILE A 234 1.73 -5.38 -13.36
C ILE A 234 1.67 -6.36 -14.54
N LEU A 235 0.60 -7.15 -14.68
CA LEU A 235 0.48 -8.19 -15.71
C LEU A 235 0.52 -7.62 -17.13
N THR A 236 -0.03 -6.42 -17.35
CA THR A 236 -0.08 -5.77 -18.67
C THR A 236 1.19 -5.00 -19.01
N ASP A 237 2.02 -4.66 -18.02
CA ASP A 237 3.33 -4.05 -18.22
C ASP A 237 4.40 -5.09 -18.54
N ARG A 238 4.67 -5.28 -19.84
CA ARG A 238 5.69 -6.23 -20.33
C ARG A 238 7.13 -5.91 -19.93
N LYS A 239 7.43 -4.69 -19.47
CA LYS A 239 8.79 -4.34 -19.04
C LYS A 239 9.04 -4.77 -17.60
N VAL A 240 8.02 -4.69 -16.76
CA VAL A 240 8.13 -4.92 -15.32
C VAL A 240 7.60 -6.29 -14.94
N GLY A 241 6.37 -6.61 -15.33
CA GLY A 241 5.68 -7.82 -14.92
C GLY A 241 6.05 -9.08 -15.69
N TRP A 242 7.11 -9.05 -16.51
CA TRP A 242 7.52 -10.16 -17.36
C TRP A 242 9.04 -10.36 -17.33
N HIS A 243 9.45 -11.64 -17.28
CA HIS A 243 10.83 -12.05 -17.45
C HIS A 243 10.97 -12.82 -18.77
N GLY A 244 11.44 -12.13 -19.81
CA GLY A 244 11.51 -12.69 -21.16
C GLY A 244 10.11 -12.89 -21.76
N ILE A 245 9.73 -14.16 -21.98
CA ILE A 245 8.45 -14.53 -22.62
C ILE A 245 7.37 -14.97 -21.62
N PHE A 246 7.65 -14.92 -20.32
CA PHE A 246 6.73 -15.39 -19.28
C PHE A 246 6.48 -14.29 -18.23
N PRO A 247 5.24 -14.09 -17.75
CA PRO A 247 4.97 -13.13 -16.68
C PRO A 247 5.72 -13.50 -15.39
N GLU A 248 5.97 -12.53 -14.53
CA GLU A 248 6.60 -12.74 -13.24
C GLU A 248 5.82 -13.80 -12.44
N LEU A 249 6.54 -14.76 -11.86
CA LEU A 249 5.94 -15.94 -11.23
C LEU A 249 5.10 -15.59 -10.00
N VAL A 250 5.36 -14.44 -9.37
CA VAL A 250 4.60 -13.97 -8.19
C VAL A 250 3.17 -13.55 -8.51
N LEU A 251 2.85 -13.34 -9.80
CA LEU A 251 1.49 -13.06 -10.26
C LEU A 251 0.60 -14.30 -10.25
N PHE A 252 1.19 -15.49 -10.09
CA PHE A 252 0.50 -16.77 -10.11
C PHE A 252 0.28 -17.33 -8.71
N ASP A 253 -0.67 -18.27 -8.61
CA ASP A 253 -0.94 -19.03 -7.40
C ASP A 253 0.29 -19.87 -7.04
N CYS A 254 0.98 -19.49 -5.96
CA CYS A 254 2.17 -20.19 -5.49
C CYS A 254 1.89 -21.67 -5.21
N HIS A 255 0.68 -22.03 -4.76
CA HIS A 255 0.31 -23.42 -4.45
C HIS A 255 0.05 -24.26 -5.71
N ALA A 256 -0.03 -23.65 -6.90
CA ALA A 256 -0.02 -24.40 -8.15
C ALA A 256 1.33 -25.13 -8.35
N CYS A 257 2.43 -24.56 -7.86
CA CYS A 257 3.80 -25.08 -8.02
C CYS A 257 4.41 -25.59 -6.70
N HIS A 258 4.24 -24.84 -5.59
CA HIS A 258 4.82 -25.13 -4.27
C HIS A 258 3.88 -25.97 -3.42
N ARG A 259 3.69 -27.23 -3.83
CA ARG A 259 2.99 -28.24 -3.04
C ARG A 259 3.66 -29.61 -3.22
N PRO A 260 3.51 -30.55 -2.27
CA PRO A 260 4.08 -31.88 -2.41
C PRO A 260 3.54 -32.60 -3.66
N MET A 261 4.44 -33.07 -4.53
CA MET A 261 4.07 -33.82 -5.73
C MET A 261 3.35 -35.15 -5.40
N SER A 262 3.60 -35.71 -4.21
CA SER A 262 2.95 -36.91 -3.71
C SER A 262 1.48 -36.71 -3.28
N GLY A 263 0.99 -35.47 -3.21
CA GLY A 263 -0.31 -35.17 -2.62
C GLY A 263 -1.51 -35.74 -3.37
N LYS A 264 -1.39 -36.11 -4.66
CA LYS A 264 -2.49 -36.59 -5.53
C LYS A 264 -3.79 -35.77 -5.45
N GLN A 265 -3.68 -34.51 -5.02
CA GLN A 265 -4.79 -33.61 -4.80
C GLN A 265 -4.83 -32.63 -5.97
N TRP A 266 -5.54 -33.02 -7.01
CA TRP A 266 -6.01 -32.07 -8.01
C TRP A 266 -7.50 -31.79 -7.75
N GLY A 267 -7.82 -30.51 -7.58
CA GLY A 267 -9.19 -30.01 -7.57
C GLY A 267 -9.38 -29.05 -8.74
N PRO A 268 -10.47 -29.19 -9.53
CA PRO A 268 -10.84 -28.16 -10.48
C PRO A 268 -11.15 -26.88 -9.72
N ARG A 269 -10.76 -25.73 -10.30
CA ARG A 269 -11.22 -24.45 -9.78
C ARG A 269 -12.47 -24.04 -10.54
N GLN A 270 -13.61 -24.07 -9.86
CA GLN A 270 -14.87 -23.61 -10.44
C GLN A 270 -14.72 -22.16 -10.91
N GLY A 271 -15.19 -21.86 -12.12
CA GLY A 271 -15.18 -20.51 -12.70
C GLY A 271 -14.06 -20.20 -13.71
N THR A 272 -12.97 -20.99 -13.78
CA THR A 272 -11.89 -20.75 -14.77
C THR A 272 -11.92 -21.70 -15.97
N GLY A 273 -12.55 -22.88 -15.84
CA GLY A 273 -12.56 -23.92 -16.87
C GLY A 273 -11.19 -24.57 -17.13
N LEU A 274 -10.17 -24.21 -16.36
CA LEU A 274 -8.80 -24.69 -16.56
C LEU A 274 -8.63 -26.14 -16.07
N GLY A 275 -8.01 -26.97 -16.91
CA GLY A 275 -7.73 -28.38 -16.63
C GLY A 275 -6.53 -28.60 -15.68
N PRO A 276 -6.12 -29.87 -15.46
CA PRO A 276 -4.88 -30.16 -14.75
C PRO A 276 -3.64 -29.67 -15.53
N GLY A 277 -2.55 -29.39 -14.80
CA GLY A 277 -1.25 -29.00 -15.39
C GLY A 277 -1.10 -27.54 -15.79
N VAL A 278 -2.07 -26.68 -15.48
CA VAL A 278 -2.04 -25.25 -15.78
C VAL A 278 -1.46 -24.42 -14.64
N VAL A 279 -0.66 -23.40 -14.97
CA VAL A 279 -0.25 -22.35 -14.03
C VAL A 279 -1.41 -21.38 -13.88
N ARG A 280 -1.91 -21.19 -12.66
CA ARG A 280 -3.10 -20.38 -12.38
C ARG A 280 -2.68 -18.99 -11.94
N LEU A 281 -3.30 -17.95 -12.48
CA LEU A 281 -3.12 -16.59 -11.96
C LEU A 281 -3.60 -16.52 -10.51
N ASN A 282 -2.96 -15.73 -9.67
CA ASN A 282 -3.49 -15.37 -8.34
C ASN A 282 -4.57 -14.29 -8.48
N ASP A 283 -5.68 -14.65 -9.12
CA ASP A 283 -6.85 -13.84 -9.45
C ASP A 283 -7.89 -13.77 -8.31
N SER A 284 -7.53 -14.14 -7.07
CA SER A 284 -8.47 -14.19 -5.94
C SER A 284 -9.18 -12.85 -5.72
N ASN A 285 -8.42 -11.74 -5.76
CA ASN A 285 -8.98 -10.39 -5.66
C ASN A 285 -9.86 -10.03 -6.86
N LEU A 286 -9.56 -10.49 -8.08
CA LEU A 286 -10.42 -10.28 -9.26
C LEU A 286 -11.78 -10.95 -9.09
N VAL A 287 -11.79 -12.21 -8.62
CA VAL A 287 -13.01 -12.96 -8.36
C VAL A 287 -13.83 -12.29 -7.25
N MET A 288 -13.19 -11.95 -6.13
CA MET A 288 -13.88 -11.29 -5.01
C MET A 288 -14.42 -9.93 -5.40
N PHE A 289 -13.64 -9.12 -6.12
CA PHE A 289 -14.07 -7.81 -6.58
C PHE A 289 -15.27 -7.89 -7.53
N ARG A 290 -15.34 -8.89 -8.41
CA ARG A 290 -16.53 -9.14 -9.23
C ARG A 290 -17.78 -9.40 -8.38
N HIS A 291 -17.67 -10.14 -7.28
CA HIS A 291 -18.79 -10.36 -6.37
C HIS A 291 -19.19 -9.10 -5.60
N VAL A 292 -18.21 -8.29 -5.17
CA VAL A 292 -18.46 -6.97 -4.58
C VAL A 292 -19.21 -6.08 -5.57
N LEU A 293 -18.72 -5.98 -6.81
CA LEU A 293 -19.38 -5.24 -7.88
C LEU A 293 -20.80 -5.74 -8.12
N ALA A 294 -21.06 -7.05 -8.07
CA ALA A 294 -22.40 -7.57 -8.32
C ALA A 294 -23.43 -7.08 -7.28
N ALA A 295 -22.99 -6.78 -6.06
CA ALA A 295 -23.86 -6.26 -5.00
C ALA A 295 -24.12 -4.73 -5.13
N VAL A 296 -23.20 -3.98 -5.73
CA VAL A 296 -23.27 -2.50 -5.81
C VAL A 296 -23.62 -1.96 -7.20
N ASP A 297 -23.18 -2.63 -8.26
CA ASP A 297 -23.45 -2.35 -9.68
C ASP A 297 -23.41 -3.65 -10.49
N GLY A 298 -24.58 -4.29 -10.60
CA GLY A 298 -24.74 -5.53 -11.36
C GLY A 298 -24.43 -5.40 -12.86
N ALA A 299 -24.47 -4.19 -13.44
CA ALA A 299 -24.09 -3.97 -14.83
C ALA A 299 -22.56 -3.92 -14.98
N ALA A 300 -21.84 -3.28 -14.07
CA ALA A 300 -20.38 -3.32 -14.02
C ALA A 300 -19.86 -4.74 -13.81
N ALA A 301 -20.46 -5.50 -12.89
CA ALA A 301 -20.07 -6.89 -12.63
C ALA A 301 -20.19 -7.80 -13.85
N LYS A 302 -21.18 -7.56 -14.73
CA LYS A 302 -21.36 -8.29 -15.99
C LYS A 302 -20.32 -7.93 -17.05
N ARG A 303 -19.77 -6.71 -17.02
CA ARG A 303 -18.70 -6.29 -17.95
C ARG A 303 -17.32 -6.79 -17.52
N ALA A 304 -17.14 -7.03 -16.22
CA ALA A 304 -15.88 -7.48 -15.62
C ALA A 304 -15.71 -9.01 -15.57
N GLY A 305 -16.73 -9.79 -15.92
CA GLY A 305 -16.71 -11.26 -15.91
C GLY A 305 -16.87 -11.85 -17.29
#